data_AF-A0A8T5QDP4-F1
#
_entry.id   AF-A0A8T5QDP4-F1
#
_cell.length_a   1.000
_cell.length_b   1.000
_cell.length_c   1.000
_cell.angle_alpha   90.00
_cell.angle_beta   90.00
_cell.angle_gamma   90.00
#
_symmetry.space_group_name_H-M   'P 1'
#
loop_
_entity.id
_entity.type
_entity.pdbx_description
1 polymer ?
#
loop_
_entity_poly.entity_id
_entity_poly.type
_entity_poly.pdbx_seq_one_letter_code
_entity_poly.pdbx_strand_id
1 'polypeptide(L)'
;MQTINIPADKYFYVADGTVIRSLNELPDALRNMSPETFSSHVDEYKNDFYIWIREVFEMSTLARKVRNIKRKEDLAKQVFIEVFS
;
A
#
# COMPACT_ATOMS: atom_id res chain seq x y z
N MET A 1 -14.44 -0.77 12.19
CA MET A 1 -13.94 -0.04 11.00
C MET A 1 -14.71 -0.56 9.79
N GLN A 2 -15.25 0.33 8.96
CA GLN A 2 -15.92 -0.08 7.72
C GLN A 2 -14.84 -0.42 6.70
N THR A 3 -14.91 -1.62 6.13
CA THR A 3 -14.07 -2.02 5.01
C THR A 3 -14.58 -1.29 3.78
N ILE A 4 -13.80 -0.34 3.24
CA ILE A 4 -14.10 0.28 1.95
C ILE A 4 -14.02 -0.82 0.89
N ASN A 5 -15.17 -1.19 0.32
CA ASN A 5 -15.22 -2.21 -0.72
C ASN A 5 -14.91 -1.53 -2.06
N ILE A 6 -13.76 -1.84 -2.65
CA ILE A 6 -13.36 -1.33 -3.97
C ILE A 6 -13.65 -2.38 -5.05
N PRO A 7 -13.94 -1.98 -6.29
CA PRO A 7 -14.19 -2.93 -7.36
C PRO A 7 -12.89 -3.68 -7.72
N ALA A 8 -13.03 -4.90 -8.26
CA ALA A 8 -11.90 -5.80 -8.47
C ALA A 8 -10.83 -5.24 -9.42
N ASP A 9 -11.20 -4.39 -10.38
CA ASP A 9 -10.27 -3.70 -11.28
C ASP A 9 -9.39 -2.66 -10.57
N LYS A 10 -9.70 -2.34 -9.31
CA LYS A 10 -8.93 -1.42 -8.46
C LYS A 10 -8.09 -2.13 -7.41
N TYR A 11 -8.11 -3.46 -7.35
CA TYR A 11 -7.22 -4.21 -6.45
C TYR A 11 -5.76 -3.97 -6.82
N PHE A 12 -4.88 -4.12 -5.83
CA PHE A 12 -3.45 -4.07 -6.06
C PHE A 12 -2.93 -5.49 -6.30
N TYR A 13 -2.38 -5.70 -7.50
CA TYR A 13 -1.80 -6.98 -7.92
C TYR A 13 -0.30 -6.93 -7.75
N VAL A 14 0.20 -7.75 -6.84
CA VAL A 14 1.64 -7.86 -6.54
C VAL A 14 2.25 -8.90 -7.49
N ALA A 15 3.51 -8.69 -7.88
CA ALA A 15 4.23 -9.58 -8.79
C ALA A 15 4.35 -11.04 -8.29
N ASP A 16 4.26 -11.26 -6.97
CA ASP A 16 4.31 -12.60 -6.35
C ASP A 16 2.96 -13.34 -6.34
N GLY A 17 1.92 -12.76 -6.96
CA GLY A 17 0.56 -13.30 -7.00
C GLY A 17 -0.33 -12.87 -5.82
N THR A 18 0.21 -12.11 -4.86
CA THR A 18 -0.60 -11.52 -3.78
C THR A 18 -1.56 -10.49 -4.36
N VAL A 19 -2.81 -10.52 -3.90
CA VAL A 19 -3.84 -9.54 -4.27
C VAL A 19 -4.29 -8.82 -3.01
N ILE A 20 -4.10 -7.50 -2.99
CA ILE A 20 -4.50 -6.62 -1.90
C ILE A 20 -5.81 -5.93 -2.29
N ARG A 21 -6.87 -6.22 -1.54
CA ARG A 21 -8.25 -5.82 -1.88
C ARG A 21 -8.72 -4.59 -1.13
N SER A 22 -8.01 -4.20 -0.08
CA SER A 22 -8.36 -3.04 0.74
C SER A 22 -7.13 -2.46 1.44
N LEU A 23 -7.22 -1.22 1.91
CA LEU A 23 -6.16 -0.61 2.72
C LEU A 23 -5.90 -1.34 4.03
N ASN A 24 -6.88 -2.07 4.56
CA ASN A 24 -6.74 -2.83 5.80
C ASN A 24 -5.79 -4.02 5.64
N GLU A 25 -5.71 -4.59 4.42
CA GLU A 25 -4.82 -5.72 4.10
C GLU A 25 -3.38 -5.26 3.82
N LEU A 26 -3.19 -3.99 3.44
CA LEU A 26 -1.90 -3.47 2.98
C LEU A 26 -0.78 -3.60 4.04
N PRO A 27 -0.98 -3.30 5.34
CA PRO A 27 0.10 -3.45 6.34
C PRO A 27 0.64 -4.87 6.45
N ASP A 28 -0.24 -5.87 6.46
CA ASP A 28 0.18 -7.26 6.58
C ASP A 28 0.76 -7.79 5.26
N ALA A 29 0.22 -7.37 4.11
CA ALA A 29 0.82 -7.65 2.82
C ALA A 29 2.27 -7.12 2.74
N LEU A 30 2.51 -5.86 3.16
CA LEU A 30 3.83 -5.25 3.16
C LEU A 30 4.83 -5.95 4.09
N ARG A 31 4.40 -6.38 5.28
CA ARG A 31 5.28 -7.10 6.22
C ARG A 31 5.74 -8.43 5.64
N ASN A 32 4.82 -9.17 5.04
CA ASN A 32 5.07 -10.49 4.46
C ASN A 32 5.74 -10.44 3.07
N MET A 33 5.65 -9.30 2.37
CA MET A 33 6.24 -9.11 1.05
C MET A 33 7.77 -9.27 1.09
N SER A 34 8.32 -10.00 0.12
CA SER A 34 9.78 -10.14 0.00
C SER A 34 10.44 -8.80 -0.36
N PRO A 35 11.71 -8.56 0.00
CA PRO A 35 12.43 -7.35 -0.41
C PRO A 35 12.49 -7.17 -1.93
N GLU A 36 12.65 -8.26 -2.69
CA GLU A 36 12.70 -8.25 -4.15
C GLU A 36 11.37 -7.81 -4.75
N THR A 37 10.27 -8.42 -4.28
CA THR A 37 8.91 -8.03 -4.68
C THR A 37 8.61 -6.58 -4.33
N PHE A 38 8.99 -6.14 -3.13
CA PHE A 38 8.80 -4.75 -2.71
C PHE A 38 9.55 -3.77 -3.60
N SER A 39 10.80 -4.08 -3.97
CA SER A 39 11.62 -3.24 -4.85
C SER A 39 11.03 -3.09 -6.27
N SER A 40 10.20 -4.05 -6.70
CA SER A 40 9.47 -3.94 -7.97
C SER A 40 8.36 -2.90 -7.95
N HIS A 41 7.89 -2.49 -6.76
CA HIS A 41 6.82 -1.51 -6.57
C HIS A 41 7.30 -0.17 -6.00
N VAL A 42 8.44 -0.18 -5.30
CA VAL A 42 9.03 0.98 -4.66
C VAL A 42 10.52 1.03 -4.97
N ASP A 43 10.92 2.04 -5.75
CA ASP A 43 12.31 2.33 -6.06
C ASP A 43 12.61 3.80 -5.72
N GLU A 44 13.75 4.35 -6.16
CA GLU A 44 14.12 5.73 -5.89
C GLU A 44 13.16 6.76 -6.53
N TYR A 45 12.52 6.43 -7.65
CA TYR A 45 11.66 7.32 -8.45
C TYR A 45 10.17 7.08 -8.21
N LYS A 46 9.75 5.86 -7.86
CA LYS A 46 8.35 5.45 -7.74
C LYS A 46 7.97 4.87 -6.39
N ASN A 47 6.67 4.88 -6.15
CA ASN A 47 6.02 4.16 -5.08
C ASN A 47 4.60 3.86 -5.55
N ASP A 48 4.37 2.64 -6.02
CA ASP A 48 3.10 2.24 -6.60
C ASP A 48 1.98 2.22 -5.55
N PHE A 49 2.31 1.97 -4.27
CA PHE A 49 1.35 2.06 -3.16
C PHE A 49 0.88 3.50 -2.92
N TYR A 50 1.75 4.50 -3.08
CA TYR A 50 1.35 5.91 -3.03
C TYR A 50 0.29 6.24 -4.07
N ILE A 51 0.50 5.81 -5.31
CA ILE A 51 -0.43 6.05 -6.42
C ILE A 51 -1.74 5.33 -6.12
N TRP A 52 -1.69 4.07 -5.71
CA TRP A 52 -2.87 3.29 -5.37
C TRP A 52 -3.70 3.94 -4.25
N ILE A 53 -3.08 4.35 -3.14
CA ILE A 53 -3.75 5.03 -2.03
C ILE A 53 -4.41 6.34 -2.50
N ARG A 54 -3.72 7.12 -3.33
CA ARG A 54 -4.20 8.42 -3.83
C ARG A 54 -5.37 8.26 -4.79
N GLU A 55 -5.27 7.36 -5.76
CA GLU A 55 -6.21 7.25 -6.87
C GLU A 55 -7.42 6.36 -6.57
N VAL A 56 -7.27 5.37 -5.69
CA VAL A 56 -8.34 4.40 -5.40
C VAL A 56 -9.13 4.77 -4.15
N PHE A 57 -8.46 5.30 -3.13
CA PHE A 57 -9.09 5.63 -1.84
C PHE A 57 -9.21 7.14 -1.61
N GLU A 58 -8.68 7.96 -2.51
CA GLU A 58 -8.72 9.43 -2.44
C GLU A 58 -8.08 10.00 -1.14
N MET A 59 -7.25 9.19 -0.46
CA MET A 59 -6.62 9.54 0.83
C MET A 59 -5.34 10.34 0.61
N SER A 60 -5.47 11.56 0.11
CA SER A 60 -4.35 12.43 -0.26
C SER A 60 -3.36 12.69 0.89
N THR A 61 -3.85 12.80 2.13
CA THR A 61 -2.99 12.98 3.32
C THR A 61 -2.11 11.78 3.57
N LEU A 62 -2.68 10.57 3.58
CA LEU A 62 -1.95 9.31 3.75
C LEU A 62 -0.97 9.11 2.60
N ALA A 63 -1.43 9.29 1.36
CA ALA A 63 -0.63 9.17 0.16
C ALA A 63 0.64 10.05 0.27
N ARG A 64 0.49 11.32 0.68
CA ARG A 64 1.63 12.22 0.86
C ARG A 64 2.61 11.74 1.94
N LYS A 65 2.12 11.20 3.06
CA LYS A 65 2.97 10.65 4.13
C LYS A 65 3.81 9.47 3.65
N VAL A 66 3.25 8.60 2.80
CA VAL A 66 3.91 7.37 2.36
C VAL A 66 4.78 7.53 1.11
N ARG A 67 4.59 8.59 0.32
CA ARG A 67 5.26 8.81 -0.99
C ARG A 67 6.77 8.54 -0.99
N ASN A 68 7.46 9.02 0.04
CA ASN A 68 8.93 8.97 0.12
C ASN A 68 9.45 7.82 0.99
N ILE A 69 8.57 6.95 1.51
CA ILE A 69 8.98 5.80 2.31
C ILE A 69 9.50 4.71 1.38
N LYS A 70 10.76 4.29 1.60
CA LYS A 70 11.47 3.29 0.79
C LYS A 70 11.74 1.97 1.52
N ARG A 71 11.18 1.83 2.72
CA ARG A 71 11.30 0.62 3.54
C ARG A 71 9.92 0.04 3.78
N LYS A 72 9.75 -1.25 3.54
CA LYS A 72 8.45 -1.93 3.67
C LYS A 72 7.91 -1.86 5.10
N GLU A 73 8.78 -1.93 6.11
CA GLU A 73 8.36 -1.87 7.51
C GLU A 73 7.81 -0.49 7.90
N ASP A 74 8.49 0.57 7.44
CA ASP A 74 8.07 1.96 7.70
C ASP A 74 6.76 2.26 6.95
N LEU A 75 6.62 1.74 5.73
CA LEU A 75 5.42 1.90 4.92
C LEU A 75 4.24 1.20 5.61
N ALA A 76 4.44 -0.06 6.03
CA ALA A 76 3.44 -0.83 6.75
C ALA A 76 3.01 -0.14 8.05
N LYS A 77 3.98 0.40 8.82
CA LYS A 77 3.71 1.14 10.05
C LYS A 77 2.90 2.41 9.79
N GLN A 78 3.26 3.20 8.79
CA GLN A 78 2.56 4.44 8.48
C GLN A 78 1.12 4.18 8.02
N VAL A 79 0.90 3.16 7.19
CA VAL A 79 -0.44 2.75 6.77
C VAL A 79 -1.23 2.22 7.97
N PHE A 80 -0.62 1.39 8.81
CA PHE A 80 -1.28 0.84 10.00
C PHE A 80 -1.77 1.95 10.94
N ILE A 81 -0.92 2.95 11.23
CA ILE A 81 -1.29 4.08 12.08
C ILE A 81 -2.50 4.84 11.49
N GLU A 82 -2.51 5.10 10.19
CA GLU A 82 -3.60 5.89 9.60
C GLU A 82 -4.91 5.12 9.46
N VAL A 83 -4.84 3.81 9.24
CA VAL A 83 -6.02 2.97 8.98
C VAL A 83 -6.63 2.45 10.28
N PHE A 84 -5.82 2.22 11.32
CA PHE A 84 -6.25 1.58 12.56
C PHE A 84 -6.22 2.47 13.81
N SER A 85 -5.80 3.74 13.70
CA SER A 85 -5.93 4.75 14.77
C SER A 85 -7.23 5.53 14.63
#